data_AF-A0A8J4Q3P8-F1
#
_entry.id   AF-A0A8J4Q3P8-F1
#
_cell.length_a   1.000
_cell.length_b   1.000
_cell.length_c   1.000
_cell.angle_alpha   90.00
_cell.angle_beta   90.00
_cell.angle_gamma   90.00
#
_symmetry.space_group_name_H-M   'P 1'
#
loop_
_entity.id
_entity.type
_entity.pdbx_description
1 polymer ?
#
loop_
_entity_poly.entity_id
_entity_poly.type
_entity_poly.pdbx_seq_one_letter_code
_entity_poly.pdbx_strand_id
1 'polypeptide(L)'
;MFKQITQLSRYKNISCLNNIYKLNSSSSNSRTQPFNYYYTTKTIKTSTTTTVSTQNEHDIDYNSDDNTLKDTKGNDINNSGLNKTIQSIGNVGITKKSSKIRPHVNPFSPVLQMKVHIPDWKYKYQDLSLPFHIDLGCGRGEMLIDRSFSLQDRNYLGVDIRAAFVEVAQADLDQRREKTFDSEKIKKNIDFLTSHVNVNFSHLAQSLPPNSIKEISILFPDPWWKKRHVKRRMLNSQLIQDIINSTPIGCKIYLMTDVASLLVDMDALFESFPNKFKKLDKDIKWPLPSTRAQNYFQTVNYSIFERI
;
A
#
# COMPACT_ATOMS: atom_id res chain seq x y z
N MET A 1 7.00 -18.34 22.58
CA MET A 1 8.14 -17.47 22.97
C MET A 1 9.53 -18.06 22.65
N PHE A 2 9.66 -19.34 22.23
CA PHE A 2 10.97 -19.96 21.91
C PHE A 2 11.34 -20.08 20.41
N LYS A 3 10.49 -19.64 19.47
CA LYS A 3 10.79 -19.66 18.01
C LYS A 3 11.30 -18.33 17.43
N GLN A 4 11.34 -17.25 18.21
CA GLN A 4 11.77 -15.92 17.74
C GLN A 4 13.28 -15.65 17.94
N ILE A 5 13.93 -16.33 18.88
CA ILE A 5 15.37 -16.14 19.16
C ILE A 5 16.25 -16.83 18.09
N THR A 6 15.73 -17.85 17.41
CA THR A 6 16.49 -18.66 16.43
C THR A 6 16.61 -18.03 15.03
N GLN A 7 15.88 -16.95 14.72
CA GLN A 7 16.05 -16.25 13.44
C GLN A 7 17.08 -15.11 13.49
N LEU A 8 17.32 -14.48 14.65
CA LEU A 8 18.30 -13.40 14.79
C LEU A 8 19.76 -13.91 14.74
N SER A 9 20.03 -15.17 15.06
CA SER A 9 21.37 -15.76 15.05
C SER A 9 21.83 -16.27 13.67
N ARG A 10 20.95 -16.34 12.67
CA ARG A 10 21.28 -16.82 11.31
C ARG A 10 21.66 -15.71 10.31
N TYR A 11 21.59 -14.44 10.69
CA TYR A 11 21.91 -13.31 9.79
C TYR A 11 23.28 -12.65 10.06
N LYS A 12 24.19 -13.33 10.76
CA LYS A 12 25.59 -12.89 10.94
C LYS A 12 26.50 -13.12 9.72
N ASN A 13 25.98 -13.60 8.59
CA ASN A 13 26.76 -13.76 7.35
C ASN A 13 26.01 -13.18 6.15
N ILE A 14 26.04 -11.85 6.01
CA ILE A 14 25.75 -11.19 4.73
C ILE A 14 27.10 -10.99 4.02
N SER A 15 27.58 -12.04 3.34
CA SER A 15 28.70 -11.96 2.40
C SER A 15 28.25 -11.61 0.98
N CYS A 16 27.04 -11.05 0.83
CA CYS A 16 26.46 -10.70 -0.48
C CYS A 16 26.27 -9.18 -0.62
N LEU A 17 27.29 -8.40 -0.30
CA LEU A 17 27.35 -6.95 -0.63
C LEU A 17 28.71 -6.50 -1.22
N ASN A 18 29.65 -7.41 -1.49
CA ASN A 18 31.03 -7.04 -1.88
C ASN A 18 31.32 -7.01 -3.39
N ASN A 19 30.33 -6.93 -4.28
CA ASN A 19 30.60 -7.04 -5.73
C ASN A 19 30.08 -5.89 -6.60
N ILE A 20 30.02 -4.68 -6.07
CA ILE A 20 29.99 -3.46 -6.89
C ILE A 20 30.95 -2.46 -6.19
N TYR A 21 31.75 -1.74 -6.97
CA TYR A 21 32.79 -0.77 -6.59
C TYR A 21 34.24 -1.31 -6.48
N LYS A 22 34.88 -1.44 -7.64
CA LYS A 22 36.32 -1.17 -7.81
C LYS A 22 36.47 0.01 -8.78
N LEU A 23 37.47 0.87 -8.51
CA LEU A 23 37.91 2.08 -9.25
C LEU A 23 37.09 3.34 -8.89
N ASN A 24 37.64 4.46 -8.43
CA ASN A 24 39.01 4.93 -8.21
C ASN A 24 39.04 5.87 -7.00
N SER A 25 40.13 5.84 -6.27
CA SER A 25 40.46 6.74 -5.16
C SER A 25 41.39 7.86 -5.64
N SER A 26 41.05 9.10 -5.31
CA SER A 26 42.02 10.18 -5.11
C SER A 26 41.42 11.23 -4.16
N SER A 27 41.97 11.17 -2.94
CA SER A 27 41.92 12.06 -1.76
C SER A 27 41.21 13.42 -1.84
N SER A 28 40.34 13.67 -0.85
CA SER A 28 40.62 14.67 0.20
C SER A 28 39.69 14.48 1.41
N ASN A 29 40.28 14.64 2.60
CA ASN A 29 39.68 14.38 3.91
C ASN A 29 38.49 15.30 4.22
N SER A 30 37.35 14.70 4.56
CA SER A 30 36.48 15.28 5.59
C SER A 30 35.86 14.16 6.43
N ARG A 31 35.93 14.35 7.73
CA ARG A 31 35.66 13.37 8.78
C ARG A 31 34.14 13.26 8.99
N THR A 32 33.47 12.35 8.31
CA THR A 32 32.06 12.03 8.60
C THR A 32 31.98 10.88 9.60
N GLN A 33 31.55 11.21 10.81
CA GLN A 33 31.14 10.25 11.85
C GLN A 33 29.95 9.40 11.34
N PRO A 34 29.82 8.13 11.75
CA PRO A 34 28.76 7.26 11.26
C PRO A 34 27.40 7.71 11.80
N PHE A 35 26.39 7.79 10.93
CA PHE A 35 25.01 8.03 11.36
C PHE A 35 24.47 6.79 12.07
N ASN A 36 24.17 6.97 13.36
CA ASN A 36 23.57 6.01 14.26
C ASN A 36 22.07 5.90 14.00
N TYR A 37 21.61 4.79 13.44
CA TYR A 37 20.17 4.48 13.43
C TYR A 37 19.70 4.13 14.85
N TYR A 38 18.62 4.78 15.30
CA TYR A 38 17.93 4.41 16.53
C TYR A 38 16.50 3.95 16.22
N TYR A 39 16.12 2.75 16.67
CA TYR A 39 14.73 2.26 16.68
C TYR A 39 13.99 2.72 17.94
N THR A 40 12.66 2.73 17.92
CA THR A 40 11.83 2.76 19.13
C THR A 40 10.58 1.91 18.93
N THR A 41 10.18 1.19 19.97
CA THR A 41 8.95 0.40 20.03
C THR A 41 7.97 1.15 20.90
N LYS A 42 6.85 1.63 20.35
CA LYS A 42 5.70 2.01 21.17
C LYS A 42 4.78 0.81 21.30
N THR A 43 5.05 -0.06 22.27
CA THR A 43 4.11 -1.12 22.62
C THR A 43 2.94 -0.49 23.36
N ILE A 44 1.78 -0.37 22.71
CA ILE A 44 0.53 -0.05 23.39
C ILE A 44 0.06 -1.35 24.04
N LYS A 45 0.40 -1.58 25.32
CA LYS A 45 -0.18 -2.66 26.11
C LYS A 45 -1.47 -2.14 26.76
N THR A 46 -2.64 -2.58 26.31
CA THR A 46 -3.86 -2.51 27.10
C THR A 46 -4.01 -3.81 27.87
N SER A 47 -3.96 -3.73 29.19
CA SER A 47 -4.13 -4.86 30.10
C SER A 47 -5.59 -5.33 30.07
N THR A 48 -5.86 -6.48 29.48
CA THR A 48 -7.08 -7.25 29.77
C THR A 48 -6.69 -8.68 30.11
N THR A 49 -6.85 -9.00 31.39
CA THR A 49 -6.71 -10.33 31.95
C THR A 49 -7.88 -11.18 31.47
N THR A 50 -7.63 -12.14 30.58
CA THR A 50 -8.58 -13.23 30.32
C THR A 50 -7.83 -14.56 30.28
N THR A 51 -8.25 -15.44 31.18
CA THR A 51 -7.87 -16.86 31.29
C THR A 51 -8.10 -17.63 29.99
N VAL A 52 -7.07 -18.34 29.54
CA VAL A 52 -7.07 -19.19 28.35
C VAL A 52 -7.61 -20.58 28.68
N SER A 53 -8.56 -21.07 27.88
CA SER A 53 -8.78 -22.50 27.67
C SER A 53 -8.39 -22.85 26.23
N THR A 54 -7.50 -23.82 26.10
CA THR A 54 -6.88 -24.35 24.88
C THR A 54 -7.87 -25.06 23.96
N GLN A 55 -7.68 -24.97 22.63
CA GLN A 55 -7.62 -26.16 21.75
C GLN A 55 -7.16 -25.86 20.31
N ASN A 56 -6.16 -26.66 19.91
CA ASN A 56 -5.81 -27.26 18.62
C ASN A 56 -5.35 -26.41 17.41
N GLU A 57 -4.07 -26.63 17.10
CA GLU A 57 -3.36 -26.35 15.86
C GLU A 57 -3.80 -27.32 14.73
N HIS A 58 -3.88 -26.82 13.50
CA HIS A 58 -3.72 -27.64 12.31
C HIS A 58 -2.93 -26.84 11.24
N ASP A 59 -1.72 -27.32 10.97
CA ASP A 59 -0.88 -26.95 9.83
C ASP A 59 -1.53 -27.42 8.52
N ILE A 60 -1.50 -26.60 7.47
CA ILE A 60 -1.76 -27.05 6.10
C ILE A 60 -0.77 -26.39 5.15
N ASP A 61 0.11 -27.22 4.61
CA ASP A 61 1.07 -26.94 3.54
C ASP A 61 0.31 -26.99 2.19
N TYR A 62 0.61 -26.12 1.23
CA TYR A 62 0.05 -26.23 -0.12
C TYR A 62 1.07 -25.87 -1.21
N ASN A 63 1.50 -26.91 -1.92
CA ASN A 63 2.10 -26.88 -3.25
C ASN A 63 1.00 -27.16 -4.29
N SER A 64 1.02 -26.44 -5.41
CA SER A 64 0.76 -27.04 -6.75
C SER A 64 1.01 -25.99 -7.83
N ASP A 65 1.92 -26.33 -8.74
CA ASP A 65 2.16 -25.70 -10.02
C ASP A 65 1.07 -26.07 -11.05
N ASP A 66 1.08 -25.28 -12.14
CA ASP A 66 0.50 -25.52 -13.47
C ASP A 66 -1.01 -25.25 -13.68
N ASN A 67 -1.32 -24.49 -14.74
CA ASN A 67 -2.67 -24.21 -15.19
C ASN A 67 -2.68 -24.07 -16.72
N THR A 68 -2.95 -25.18 -17.41
CA THR A 68 -3.56 -25.20 -18.74
C THR A 68 -5.02 -25.63 -18.60
N LEU A 69 -5.95 -24.91 -19.24
CA LEU A 69 -7.39 -25.19 -19.16
C LEU A 69 -7.82 -26.06 -20.36
N LYS A 70 -8.46 -27.21 -20.08
CA LYS A 70 -9.15 -28.08 -21.05
C LYS A 70 -10.62 -28.24 -20.64
N ASP A 71 -11.53 -28.43 -21.59
CA ASP A 71 -12.95 -28.66 -21.30
C ASP A 71 -13.24 -30.12 -20.88
N THR A 72 -14.47 -30.39 -20.40
CA THR A 72 -14.88 -31.68 -19.82
C THR A 72 -15.00 -32.84 -20.82
N LYS A 73 -14.60 -32.65 -22.09
CA LYS A 73 -14.43 -33.73 -23.08
C LYS A 73 -13.10 -33.68 -23.83
N GLY A 74 -12.17 -32.79 -23.44
CA GLY A 74 -10.77 -32.82 -23.87
C GLY A 74 -10.48 -32.21 -25.24
N ASN A 75 -11.31 -31.30 -25.76
CA ASN A 75 -11.04 -30.62 -27.04
C ASN A 75 -10.77 -29.12 -26.88
N ASP A 76 -9.94 -28.57 -27.78
CA ASP A 76 -9.56 -27.16 -27.82
C ASP A 76 -10.67 -26.29 -28.43
N ILE A 77 -11.00 -25.17 -27.79
CA ILE A 77 -12.09 -24.28 -28.22
C ILE A 77 -11.53 -23.08 -29.00
N ASN A 78 -11.88 -22.95 -30.27
CA ASN A 78 -11.49 -21.84 -31.14
C ASN A 78 -12.37 -20.58 -30.98
N ASN A 79 -11.78 -19.43 -31.29
CA ASN A 79 -12.12 -18.08 -30.80
C ASN A 79 -13.28 -17.35 -31.53
N SER A 80 -14.38 -18.04 -31.89
CA SER A 80 -15.51 -17.41 -32.64
C SER A 80 -16.90 -17.54 -31.98
N GLY A 81 -16.98 -18.00 -30.72
CA GLY A 81 -18.24 -18.16 -29.98
C GLY A 81 -18.54 -17.11 -28.90
N LEU A 82 -17.59 -16.24 -28.53
CA LEU A 82 -17.70 -15.39 -27.34
C LEU A 82 -18.83 -14.34 -27.37
N ASN A 83 -19.30 -13.94 -28.56
CA ASN A 83 -20.27 -12.85 -28.68
C ASN A 83 -21.74 -13.27 -28.61
N LYS A 84 -22.07 -14.57 -28.50
CA LYS A 84 -23.47 -15.04 -28.38
C LYS A 84 -23.88 -15.43 -26.95
N THR A 85 -22.93 -15.66 -26.04
CA THR A 85 -23.24 -16.05 -24.65
C THR A 85 -23.52 -14.85 -23.73
N ILE A 86 -23.11 -13.64 -24.12
CA ILE A 86 -23.24 -12.45 -23.26
C ILE A 86 -24.71 -11.95 -23.17
N GLN A 87 -25.60 -12.33 -24.09
CA GLN A 87 -27.00 -11.88 -24.07
C GLN A 87 -27.98 -12.75 -23.24
N SER A 88 -27.57 -13.91 -22.71
CA SER A 88 -28.50 -14.81 -22.00
C SER A 88 -28.30 -14.93 -20.48
N ILE A 89 -27.44 -14.11 -19.87
CA ILE A 89 -27.13 -14.20 -18.42
C ILE A 89 -28.00 -13.23 -17.60
N GLY A 90 -28.85 -12.43 -18.26
CA GLY A 90 -29.88 -11.63 -17.60
C GLY A 90 -31.07 -12.48 -17.19
N ASN A 91 -30.93 -13.26 -16.10
CA ASN A 91 -31.98 -13.70 -15.17
C ASN A 91 -31.61 -15.02 -14.47
N VAL A 92 -30.72 -14.96 -13.48
CA VAL A 92 -30.73 -15.96 -12.39
C VAL A 92 -30.37 -15.22 -11.09
N GLY A 93 -31.28 -15.28 -10.12
CA GLY A 93 -31.07 -14.71 -8.79
C GLY A 93 -29.85 -15.34 -8.10
N ILE A 94 -28.87 -14.51 -7.75
CA ILE A 94 -27.66 -14.95 -7.05
C ILE A 94 -27.84 -14.65 -5.57
N THR A 95 -27.95 -15.72 -4.78
CA THR A 95 -27.73 -15.67 -3.33
C THR A 95 -26.28 -15.21 -3.09
N LYS A 96 -26.10 -14.06 -2.42
CA LYS A 96 -24.78 -13.45 -2.17
C LYS A 96 -23.94 -14.34 -1.25
N LYS A 97 -23.12 -15.23 -1.84
CA LYS A 97 -21.98 -15.83 -1.16
C LYS A 97 -20.90 -14.76 -1.06
N SER A 98 -20.55 -14.31 0.15
CA SER A 98 -19.50 -13.30 0.34
C SER A 98 -18.17 -13.84 -0.20
N SER A 99 -17.76 -13.43 -1.39
CA SER A 99 -16.47 -13.82 -1.95
C SER A 99 -15.36 -13.10 -1.19
N LYS A 100 -14.48 -13.87 -0.54
CA LYS A 100 -13.30 -13.33 0.14
C LYS A 100 -12.42 -12.63 -0.90
N ILE A 101 -12.19 -11.33 -0.74
CA ILE A 101 -11.28 -10.57 -1.62
C ILE A 101 -9.87 -11.13 -1.46
N ARG A 102 -9.21 -11.42 -2.58
CA ARG A 102 -7.83 -11.91 -2.56
C ARG A 102 -6.89 -10.81 -2.03
N PRO A 103 -6.02 -11.11 -1.06
CA PRO A 103 -5.12 -10.12 -0.48
C PRO A 103 -4.04 -9.67 -1.47
N HIS A 104 -3.62 -10.53 -2.39
CA HIS A 104 -2.52 -10.25 -3.33
C HIS A 104 -2.93 -10.47 -4.78
N VAL A 105 -2.26 -9.73 -5.68
CA VAL A 105 -2.33 -9.91 -7.13
C VAL A 105 -0.92 -10.07 -7.69
N ASN A 106 -0.80 -10.61 -8.91
CA ASN A 106 0.47 -10.54 -9.64
C ASN A 106 0.59 -9.14 -10.29
N PRO A 107 1.44 -8.24 -9.78
CA PRO A 107 1.51 -6.87 -10.31
C PRO A 107 1.97 -6.83 -11.77
N PHE A 108 2.65 -7.88 -12.26
CA PHE A 108 3.14 -7.98 -13.63
C PHE A 108 2.14 -8.55 -14.64
N SER A 109 0.88 -8.77 -14.24
CA SER A 109 -0.17 -9.13 -15.19
C SER A 109 -0.31 -8.04 -16.27
N PRO A 110 -0.37 -8.36 -17.57
CA PRO A 110 -0.46 -7.36 -18.65
C PRO A 110 -1.59 -6.34 -18.45
N VAL A 111 -2.75 -6.79 -17.95
CA VAL A 111 -3.90 -5.90 -17.67
C VAL A 111 -3.56 -4.83 -16.62
N LEU A 112 -2.77 -5.19 -15.61
CA LEU A 112 -2.33 -4.28 -14.54
C LEU A 112 -1.12 -3.41 -14.94
N GLN A 113 -0.57 -3.64 -16.14
CA GLN A 113 0.51 -2.84 -16.72
C GLN A 113 -0.03 -1.77 -17.69
N MET A 114 -1.34 -1.71 -17.90
CA MET A 114 -1.93 -0.72 -18.78
C MET A 114 -1.96 0.67 -18.15
N LYS A 115 -1.89 1.68 -19.01
CA LYS A 115 -2.09 3.07 -18.61
C LYS A 115 -3.52 3.26 -18.12
N VAL A 116 -3.68 3.83 -16.93
CA VAL A 116 -4.99 4.05 -16.32
C VAL A 116 -5.74 5.18 -17.01
N HIS A 117 -7.06 5.05 -17.15
CA HIS A 117 -7.92 6.16 -17.54
C HIS A 117 -8.09 7.12 -16.37
N ILE A 118 -7.78 8.39 -16.58
CA ILE A 118 -7.93 9.44 -15.59
C ILE A 118 -9.32 10.07 -15.74
N PRO A 119 -10.15 10.09 -14.68
CA PRO A 119 -11.43 10.80 -14.72
C PRO A 119 -11.20 12.31 -14.74
N ASP A 120 -12.20 13.06 -15.19
CA ASP A 120 -12.16 14.52 -15.06
C ASP A 120 -12.39 14.93 -13.59
N TRP A 121 -11.32 15.38 -12.96
CA TRP A 121 -11.26 15.69 -11.53
C TRP A 121 -12.25 16.76 -11.10
N LYS A 122 -12.70 17.65 -12.00
CA LYS A 122 -13.67 18.70 -11.67
C LYS A 122 -15.05 18.12 -11.30
N TYR A 123 -15.35 16.90 -11.73
CA TYR A 123 -16.56 16.18 -11.34
C TYR A 123 -16.35 15.33 -10.10
N LYS A 124 -15.10 15.11 -9.67
CA LYS A 124 -14.76 14.27 -8.52
C LYS A 124 -14.51 15.09 -7.26
N TYR A 125 -13.97 16.31 -7.40
CA TYR A 125 -13.65 17.20 -6.30
C TYR A 125 -14.41 18.52 -6.43
N GLN A 126 -14.92 19.02 -5.31
CA GLN A 126 -15.60 20.31 -5.24
C GLN A 126 -14.63 21.49 -5.36
N ASP A 127 -13.42 21.36 -4.83
CA ASP A 127 -12.41 22.42 -4.82
C ASP A 127 -11.01 21.84 -5.11
N LEU A 128 -10.56 21.98 -6.35
CA LEU A 128 -9.25 21.52 -6.79
C LEU A 128 -8.09 22.42 -6.34
N SER A 129 -8.37 23.58 -5.74
CA SER A 129 -7.31 24.44 -5.18
C SER A 129 -6.73 23.91 -3.87
N LEU A 130 -7.47 23.02 -3.19
CA LEU A 130 -7.01 22.36 -1.97
C LEU A 130 -5.87 21.38 -2.25
N PRO A 131 -4.92 21.23 -1.31
CA PRO A 131 -3.83 20.28 -1.45
C PRO A 131 -4.35 18.83 -1.52
N PHE A 132 -3.54 17.92 -2.06
CA PHE A 132 -3.85 16.50 -2.16
C PHE A 132 -3.05 15.67 -1.15
N HIS A 133 -3.76 14.74 -0.51
CA HIS A 133 -3.19 13.58 0.17
C HIS A 133 -3.51 12.31 -0.63
N ILE A 134 -2.49 11.63 -1.14
CA ILE A 134 -2.63 10.40 -1.92
C ILE A 134 -2.22 9.19 -1.07
N ASP A 135 -3.06 8.16 -0.98
CA ASP A 135 -2.71 6.89 -0.33
C ASP A 135 -2.44 5.81 -1.39
N LEU A 136 -1.19 5.35 -1.47
CA LEU A 136 -0.71 4.37 -2.44
C LEU A 136 -0.85 2.96 -1.83
N GLY A 137 -1.79 2.18 -2.37
CA GLY A 137 -2.22 0.92 -1.78
C GLY A 137 -3.28 1.11 -0.70
N CYS A 138 -4.28 1.97 -0.97
CA CYS A 138 -5.25 2.40 0.04
C CYS A 138 -6.14 1.27 0.59
N GLY A 139 -6.14 0.08 -0.02
CA GLY A 139 -7.03 -1.00 0.35
C GLY A 139 -8.48 -0.54 0.30
N ARG A 140 -9.20 -0.71 1.41
CA ARG A 140 -10.60 -0.29 1.54
C ARG A 140 -10.77 1.20 1.88
N GLY A 141 -9.70 1.98 1.92
CA GLY A 141 -9.76 3.43 2.01
C GLY A 141 -10.17 4.01 3.37
N GLU A 142 -10.32 3.19 4.42
CA GLU A 142 -10.90 3.65 5.69
C GLU A 142 -10.19 4.88 6.30
N MET A 143 -8.85 4.92 6.24
CA MET A 143 -8.07 6.03 6.76
C MET A 143 -8.38 7.33 6.01
N LEU A 144 -8.48 7.27 4.68
CA LEU A 144 -8.82 8.43 3.86
C LEU A 144 -10.27 8.85 4.09
N ILE A 145 -11.22 7.93 4.23
CA ILE A 145 -12.62 8.26 4.55
C ILE A 145 -12.67 8.97 5.91
N ASP A 146 -12.02 8.43 6.94
CA ASP A 146 -12.00 9.07 8.26
C ASP A 146 -11.37 10.46 8.20
N ARG A 147 -10.27 10.64 7.45
CA ARG A 147 -9.67 11.95 7.23
C ARG A 147 -10.58 12.89 6.46
N SER A 148 -11.22 12.42 5.40
CA SER A 148 -12.02 13.28 4.53
C SER A 148 -13.23 13.84 5.26
N PHE A 149 -13.82 13.09 6.20
CA PHE A 149 -14.92 13.56 7.02
C PHE A 149 -14.46 14.40 8.23
N SER A 150 -13.31 14.09 8.82
CA SER A 150 -12.79 14.83 9.99
C SER A 150 -12.07 16.14 9.63
N LEU A 151 -11.47 16.23 8.43
CA LEU A 151 -10.67 17.35 7.98
C LEU A 151 -11.00 17.71 6.52
N GLN A 152 -11.70 18.83 6.37
CA GLN A 152 -12.15 19.40 5.08
C GLN A 152 -11.12 20.35 4.44
N ASP A 153 -9.84 20.21 4.82
CA ASP A 153 -8.72 21.10 4.47
C ASP A 153 -7.95 20.68 3.21
N ARG A 154 -8.27 19.51 2.66
CA ARG A 154 -7.57 18.89 1.53
C ARG A 154 -8.47 17.95 0.74
N ASN A 155 -7.98 17.58 -0.43
CA ASN A 155 -8.49 16.50 -1.26
C ASN A 155 -7.75 15.20 -0.96
N TYR A 156 -8.45 14.08 -1.05
CA TYR A 156 -7.95 12.75 -0.73
C TYR A 156 -8.15 11.81 -1.92
N LEU A 157 -7.09 11.12 -2.33
CA LEU A 157 -7.15 10.14 -3.42
C LEU A 157 -6.57 8.81 -2.95
N GLY A 158 -7.41 7.79 -2.87
CA GLY A 158 -6.94 6.42 -2.64
C GLY A 158 -6.67 5.72 -3.96
N VAL A 159 -5.50 5.08 -4.08
CA VAL A 159 -5.15 4.28 -5.26
C VAL A 159 -4.83 2.86 -4.83
N ASP A 160 -5.49 1.87 -5.41
CA ASP A 160 -5.16 0.46 -5.17
C ASP A 160 -5.17 -0.32 -6.47
N ILE A 161 -4.27 -1.31 -6.58
CA ILE A 161 -4.18 -2.19 -7.74
C ILE A 161 -5.34 -3.20 -7.79
N ARG A 162 -6.05 -3.41 -6.68
CA ARG A 162 -7.13 -4.38 -6.51
C ARG A 162 -8.49 -3.68 -6.64
N ALA A 163 -9.13 -3.84 -7.80
CA ALA A 163 -10.45 -3.27 -8.10
C ALA A 163 -11.49 -3.55 -7.01
N ALA A 164 -11.55 -4.79 -6.50
CA ALA A 164 -12.50 -5.18 -5.46
C ALA A 164 -12.34 -4.38 -4.15
N PHE A 165 -11.13 -3.90 -3.81
CA PHE A 165 -10.96 -3.05 -2.63
C PHE A 165 -11.39 -1.61 -2.90
N VAL A 166 -11.13 -1.10 -4.10
CA VAL A 166 -11.61 0.22 -4.54
C VAL A 166 -13.14 0.27 -4.58
N GLU A 167 -13.79 -0.79 -5.09
CA GLU A 167 -15.25 -0.92 -5.09
C GLU A 167 -15.83 -0.89 -3.67
N VAL A 168 -15.18 -1.57 -2.72
CA VAL A 168 -15.58 -1.51 -1.32
C VAL A 168 -15.33 -0.14 -0.72
N ALA A 169 -14.19 0.50 -1.00
CA ALA A 169 -13.90 1.85 -0.52
C ALA A 169 -14.96 2.85 -0.98
N GLN A 170 -15.38 2.74 -2.25
CA GLN A 170 -16.46 3.56 -2.80
C GLN A 170 -17.80 3.29 -2.11
N ALA A 171 -18.16 2.02 -1.90
CA ALA A 171 -19.38 1.65 -1.19
C ALA A 171 -19.39 2.12 0.28
N ASP A 172 -18.26 2.00 0.99
CA ASP A 172 -18.10 2.47 2.38
C ASP A 172 -18.21 4.01 2.44
N LEU A 173 -17.64 4.73 1.47
CA LEU A 173 -17.76 6.18 1.33
C LEU A 173 -19.21 6.61 1.08
N ASP A 174 -19.92 5.96 0.14
CA ASP A 174 -21.30 6.30 -0.18
C ASP A 174 -22.22 6.03 1.02
N GLN A 175 -22.04 4.90 1.72
CA GLN A 175 -22.75 4.62 2.96
C GLN A 175 -22.47 5.68 4.04
N ARG A 176 -21.22 6.16 4.16
CA ARG A 176 -20.86 7.19 5.13
C ARG A 176 -21.52 8.53 4.81
N ARG A 177 -21.61 8.88 3.51
CA ARG A 177 -22.32 10.08 3.04
C ARG A 177 -23.81 10.02 3.38
N GLU A 178 -24.47 8.90 3.08
CA GLU A 178 -25.90 8.71 3.38
C GLU A 178 -26.23 8.85 4.87
N LYS A 179 -25.33 8.39 5.75
CA LYS A 179 -25.51 8.47 7.21
C LYS A 179 -25.16 9.83 7.81
N THR A 180 -24.61 10.76 7.03
CA THR A 180 -24.17 12.05 7.55
C THR A 180 -25.31 13.06 7.48
N PHE A 181 -25.80 13.44 8.66
CA PHE A 181 -26.97 14.31 8.84
C PHE A 181 -26.77 15.75 8.30
N ASP A 182 -25.52 16.18 8.14
CA ASP A 182 -25.15 17.53 7.68
C ASP A 182 -24.33 17.43 6.37
N SER A 183 -24.92 16.75 5.38
CA SER A 183 -24.26 16.43 4.10
C SER A 183 -23.86 17.69 3.31
N GLU A 184 -24.56 18.81 3.51
CA GLU A 184 -24.24 20.10 2.89
C GLU A 184 -22.90 20.69 3.39
N LYS A 185 -22.43 20.31 4.58
CA LYS A 185 -21.13 20.75 5.12
C LYS A 185 -19.96 19.83 4.77
N ILE A 186 -20.23 18.63 4.27
CA ILE A 186 -19.18 17.69 3.86
C ILE A 186 -18.82 17.97 2.41
N LYS A 187 -17.61 18.47 2.17
CA LYS A 187 -17.16 18.72 0.80
C LYS A 187 -17.01 17.40 0.07
N LYS A 188 -17.23 17.44 -1.24
CA LYS A 188 -16.80 16.35 -2.12
C LYS A 188 -15.27 16.44 -2.29
N ASN A 189 -14.52 15.85 -1.36
CA ASN A 189 -13.07 15.97 -1.29
C ASN A 189 -12.33 14.61 -1.29
N ILE A 190 -13.00 13.51 -1.62
CA ILE A 190 -12.40 12.17 -1.66
C ILE A 190 -12.90 11.36 -2.85
N ASP A 191 -11.98 10.63 -3.49
CA ASP A 191 -12.25 9.65 -4.53
C ASP A 191 -11.26 8.47 -4.48
N PHE A 192 -11.58 7.40 -5.20
CA PHE A 192 -10.75 6.20 -5.30
C PHE A 192 -10.51 5.77 -6.75
N LEU A 193 -9.30 5.30 -7.04
CA LEU A 193 -8.90 4.86 -8.37
C LEU A 193 -8.29 3.47 -8.33
N THR A 194 -8.79 2.58 -9.19
CA THR A 194 -8.12 1.30 -9.45
C THR A 194 -6.94 1.54 -10.37
N SER A 195 -5.72 1.41 -9.85
CA SER A 195 -4.50 1.60 -10.66
C SER A 195 -3.28 0.94 -10.04
N HIS A 196 -2.36 0.53 -10.91
CA HIS A 196 -1.03 0.12 -10.51
C HIS A 196 -0.11 1.34 -10.38
N VAL A 197 0.20 1.72 -9.14
CA VAL A 197 1.00 2.93 -8.83
C VAL A 197 2.38 2.92 -9.49
N ASN A 198 3.07 1.77 -9.55
CA ASN A 198 4.38 1.67 -10.19
C ASN A 198 4.37 1.93 -11.70
N VAL A 199 3.21 1.86 -12.33
CA VAL A 199 3.04 2.09 -13.77
C VAL A 199 2.50 3.50 -14.02
N ASN A 200 1.61 3.96 -13.14
CA ASN A 200 0.74 5.10 -13.44
C ASN A 200 0.94 6.32 -12.54
N PHE A 201 1.80 6.28 -11.51
CA PHE A 201 1.92 7.40 -10.56
C PHE A 201 2.26 8.72 -11.25
N SER A 202 3.27 8.76 -12.13
CA SER A 202 3.63 9.98 -12.87
C SER A 202 2.49 10.50 -13.74
N HIS A 203 1.78 9.60 -14.44
CA HIS A 203 0.62 10.00 -15.26
C HIS A 203 -0.53 10.55 -14.40
N LEU A 204 -0.80 9.90 -13.26
CA LEU A 204 -1.80 10.33 -12.30
C LEU A 204 -1.43 11.71 -11.73
N ALA A 205 -0.19 11.90 -11.28
CA ALA A 205 0.23 13.15 -10.67
C ALA A 205 0.21 14.32 -11.67
N GLN A 206 0.57 14.09 -12.93
CA GLN A 206 0.46 15.09 -14.01
C GLN A 206 -0.98 15.54 -14.29
N SER A 207 -1.97 14.70 -13.94
CA SER A 207 -3.37 15.06 -14.13
C SER A 207 -3.94 15.92 -13.01
N LEU A 208 -3.26 15.99 -11.86
CA LEU A 208 -3.66 16.82 -10.72
C LEU A 208 -3.12 18.25 -10.88
N PRO A 209 -3.69 19.24 -10.17
CA PRO A 209 -3.17 20.59 -10.18
C PRO A 209 -1.67 20.62 -9.81
N PRO A 210 -0.85 21.46 -10.45
CA PRO A 210 0.58 21.49 -10.20
C PRO A 210 0.90 21.83 -8.74
N ASN A 211 1.91 21.16 -8.18
CA ASN A 211 2.35 21.33 -6.78
C ASN A 211 1.28 21.05 -5.71
N SER A 212 0.17 20.38 -6.06
CA SER A 212 -0.95 20.14 -5.15
C SER A 212 -0.72 18.95 -4.21
N ILE A 213 0.04 17.94 -4.62
CA ILE A 213 0.32 16.75 -3.79
C ILE A 213 1.21 17.16 -2.61
N LYS A 214 0.65 17.27 -1.40
CA LYS A 214 1.40 17.64 -0.19
C LYS A 214 1.65 16.47 0.74
N GLU A 215 0.89 15.38 0.59
CA GLU A 215 1.02 14.20 1.43
C GLU A 215 0.87 12.92 0.60
N ILE A 216 1.72 11.95 0.91
CA ILE A 216 1.64 10.59 0.38
C ILE A 216 1.63 9.62 1.56
N SER A 217 0.77 8.62 1.51
CA SER A 217 0.77 7.50 2.44
C SER A 217 1.07 6.20 1.72
N ILE A 218 1.88 5.35 2.36
CA ILE A 218 2.19 3.98 1.92
C ILE A 218 2.11 3.10 3.16
N LEU A 219 0.91 2.57 3.43
CA LEU A 219 0.59 1.90 4.69
C LEU A 219 0.41 0.40 4.46
N PHE A 220 1.14 -0.41 5.23
CA PHE A 220 1.14 -1.88 5.19
C PHE A 220 1.31 -2.47 3.78
N PRO A 221 2.30 -2.03 2.97
CA PRO A 221 2.49 -2.59 1.64
C PRO A 221 3.01 -4.03 1.74
N ASP A 222 2.68 -4.85 0.74
CA ASP A 222 3.02 -6.27 0.72
C ASP A 222 4.55 -6.50 0.86
N PRO A 223 5.01 -7.24 1.89
CA PRO A 223 6.43 -7.39 2.19
C PRO A 223 7.20 -8.27 1.19
N TRP A 224 6.51 -9.20 0.52
CA TRP A 224 7.09 -10.18 -0.40
C TRP A 224 8.40 -10.84 0.08
N TRP A 225 8.29 -11.65 1.15
CA TRP A 225 9.42 -12.27 1.88
C TRP A 225 10.41 -13.08 1.04
N LYS A 226 9.93 -13.75 -0.02
CA LYS A 226 10.78 -14.61 -0.86
C LYS A 226 11.68 -13.71 -1.72
N LYS A 227 13.00 -13.93 -1.72
CA LYS A 227 13.97 -13.15 -2.54
C LYS A 227 13.52 -12.97 -3.99
N ARG A 228 13.00 -14.04 -4.61
CA ARG A 228 12.48 -14.01 -6.00
C ARG A 228 11.28 -13.07 -6.21
N HIS A 229 10.58 -12.67 -5.15
CA HIS A 229 9.40 -11.81 -5.19
C HIS A 229 9.68 -10.37 -4.76
N VAL A 230 10.92 -10.02 -4.37
CA VAL A 230 11.26 -8.63 -3.96
C VAL A 230 10.89 -7.61 -5.03
N LYS A 231 11.01 -7.96 -6.32
CA LYS A 231 10.60 -7.12 -7.45
C LYS A 231 9.10 -6.78 -7.46
N ARG A 232 8.25 -7.50 -6.73
CA ARG A 232 6.80 -7.26 -6.61
C ARG A 232 6.45 -6.24 -5.52
N ARG A 233 7.43 -5.80 -4.72
CA ARG A 233 7.20 -4.75 -3.73
C ARG A 233 6.81 -3.46 -4.44
N MET A 234 5.79 -2.80 -3.90
CA MET A 234 5.32 -1.51 -4.43
C MET A 234 6.42 -0.46 -4.35
N LEU A 235 7.05 -0.29 -3.19
CA LEU A 235 8.12 0.68 -3.04
C LEU A 235 9.40 0.15 -3.71
N ASN A 236 9.91 0.93 -4.65
CA ASN A 236 11.17 0.72 -5.35
C ASN A 236 11.73 2.08 -5.80
N SER A 237 12.98 2.10 -6.29
CA SER A 237 13.66 3.33 -6.68
C SER A 237 12.91 4.12 -7.77
N GLN A 238 12.24 3.44 -8.72
CA GLN A 238 11.49 4.14 -9.77
C GLN A 238 10.31 4.92 -9.19
N LEU A 239 9.50 4.30 -8.32
CA LEU A 239 8.39 4.99 -7.69
C LEU A 239 8.85 6.18 -6.84
N ILE A 240 9.98 6.05 -6.12
CA ILE A 240 10.54 7.17 -5.36
C ILE A 240 10.97 8.30 -6.28
N GLN A 241 11.62 7.99 -7.42
CA GLN A 241 11.99 8.98 -8.41
C GLN A 241 10.77 9.69 -9.00
N ASP A 242 9.69 8.95 -9.26
CA ASP A 242 8.42 9.51 -9.75
C ASP A 242 7.77 10.43 -8.70
N ILE A 243 7.82 10.06 -7.41
CA ILE A 243 7.40 10.90 -6.29
C ILE A 243 8.21 12.19 -6.23
N ILE A 244 9.55 12.11 -6.30
CA ILE A 244 10.42 13.30 -6.30
C ILE A 244 10.05 14.25 -7.44
N ASN A 245 9.79 13.71 -8.63
CA ASN A 245 9.52 14.53 -9.82
C ASN A 245 8.11 15.14 -9.83
N SER A 246 7.18 14.56 -9.08
CA SER A 246 5.75 14.92 -9.14
C SER A 246 5.26 15.66 -7.90
N THR A 247 6.10 15.84 -6.89
CA THR A 247 5.73 16.48 -5.62
C THR A 247 6.56 17.73 -5.36
N PRO A 248 5.98 18.76 -4.71
CA PRO A 248 6.70 19.93 -4.29
C PRO A 248 7.62 19.62 -3.10
N ILE A 249 8.65 20.46 -2.92
CA ILE A 249 9.45 20.48 -1.70
C ILE A 249 8.52 20.65 -0.48
N GLY A 250 8.75 19.84 0.54
CA GLY A 250 7.93 19.83 1.76
C GLY A 250 6.76 18.84 1.72
N CYS A 251 6.57 18.07 0.65
CA CYS A 251 5.65 16.92 0.65
C CYS A 251 6.04 15.92 1.74
N LYS A 252 5.07 15.51 2.56
CA LYS A 252 5.28 14.48 3.61
C LYS A 252 4.98 13.09 3.07
N ILE A 253 5.76 12.10 3.48
CA ILE A 253 5.56 10.71 3.09
C ILE A 253 5.40 9.87 4.35
N TYR A 254 4.22 9.31 4.56
CA TYR A 254 3.90 8.49 5.71
C TYR A 254 4.08 7.01 5.34
N LEU A 255 4.97 6.32 6.03
CA LEU A 255 5.16 4.88 5.89
C LEU A 255 4.71 4.18 7.16
N MET A 256 4.03 3.05 7.01
CA MET A 256 3.66 2.20 8.13
C MET A 256 3.76 0.73 7.72
N THR A 257 4.27 -0.12 8.61
CA THR A 257 4.27 -1.58 8.40
C THR A 257 4.36 -2.32 9.73
N ASP A 258 3.87 -3.54 9.80
CA ASP A 258 4.07 -4.50 10.90
C ASP A 258 5.38 -5.30 10.76
N VAL A 259 6.15 -5.06 9.68
CA VAL A 259 7.34 -5.82 9.32
C VAL A 259 8.60 -4.98 9.48
N ALA A 260 9.37 -5.24 10.55
CA ALA A 260 10.59 -4.48 10.86
C ALA A 260 11.60 -4.47 9.70
N SER A 261 11.87 -5.61 9.08
CA SER A 261 12.82 -5.72 7.97
C SER A 261 12.36 -4.97 6.72
N LEU A 262 11.04 -4.87 6.50
CA LEU A 262 10.49 -4.13 5.38
C LEU A 262 10.70 -2.63 5.58
N LEU A 263 10.52 -2.13 6.81
CA LEU A 263 10.79 -0.72 7.09
C LEU A 263 12.27 -0.37 6.85
N VAL A 264 13.20 -1.26 7.25
CA VAL A 264 14.63 -1.09 6.96
C VAL A 264 14.89 -1.04 5.45
N ASP A 265 14.27 -1.92 4.68
CA ASP A 265 14.39 -1.91 3.21
C ASP A 265 13.82 -0.62 2.60
N MET A 266 12.71 -0.11 3.13
CA MET A 266 12.13 1.17 2.70
C MET A 266 13.05 2.35 3.03
N ASP A 267 13.61 2.39 4.24
CA ASP A 267 14.56 3.42 4.66
C ASP A 267 15.76 3.48 3.73
N ALA A 268 16.35 2.33 3.41
CA ALA A 268 17.49 2.24 2.51
C ALA A 268 17.15 2.77 1.10
N LEU A 269 15.91 2.54 0.62
CA LEU A 269 15.45 3.09 -0.64
C LEU A 269 15.39 4.62 -0.62
N PHE A 270 14.82 5.24 0.43
CA PHE A 270 14.80 6.70 0.54
C PHE A 270 16.21 7.30 0.68
N GLU A 271 17.10 6.64 1.42
CA GLU A 271 18.48 7.07 1.64
C GLU A 271 19.35 6.99 0.37
N SER A 272 18.98 6.12 -0.58
CA SER A 272 19.64 6.05 -1.88
C SER A 272 19.48 7.32 -2.73
N PHE A 273 18.59 8.25 -2.33
CA PHE A 273 18.38 9.55 -2.96
C PHE A 273 18.97 10.67 -2.05
N PRO A 274 20.29 10.94 -2.14
CA PRO A 274 20.95 11.86 -1.23
C PRO A 274 20.38 13.27 -1.34
N ASN A 275 20.19 13.92 -0.20
CA ASN A 275 19.66 15.28 -0.07
C ASN A 275 18.23 15.48 -0.62
N LYS A 276 17.48 14.40 -0.89
CA LYS A 276 16.08 14.48 -1.33
C LYS A 276 15.07 14.34 -0.21
N PHE A 277 15.43 13.63 0.86
CA PHE A 277 14.53 13.34 1.97
C PHE A 277 15.17 13.71 3.30
N LYS A 278 14.34 14.23 4.21
CA LYS A 278 14.68 14.43 5.61
C LYS A 278 13.70 13.61 6.43
N LYS A 279 14.22 12.61 7.16
CA LYS A 279 13.41 11.86 8.14
C LYS A 279 12.99 12.81 9.25
N LEU A 280 11.73 12.77 9.63
CA LEU A 280 11.25 13.58 10.75
C LEU A 280 11.38 12.81 12.08
N ASP A 281 11.74 13.53 13.13
CA ASP A 281 12.15 12.98 14.44
C ASP A 281 11.03 12.20 15.17
N LYS A 282 11.46 11.39 16.15
CA LYS A 282 10.63 10.46 16.95
C LYS A 282 9.52 11.13 17.79
N ASP A 283 9.59 12.45 18.00
CA ASP A 283 8.67 13.16 18.89
C ASP A 283 7.40 13.64 18.16
N ILE A 284 7.32 13.45 16.84
CA ILE A 284 6.09 13.72 16.10
C ILE A 284 5.07 12.62 16.39
N LYS A 285 3.96 13.02 17.02
CA LYS A 285 2.79 12.15 17.15
C LYS A 285 2.26 11.80 15.76
N TRP A 286 2.11 10.50 15.47
CA TRP A 286 1.52 10.02 14.23
C TRP A 286 0.19 10.71 13.92
N PRO A 287 0.07 11.42 12.79
CA PRO A 287 -1.07 12.30 12.55
C PRO A 287 -2.20 11.63 11.79
N LEU A 288 -2.02 10.42 11.25
CA LEU A 288 -3.05 9.73 10.46
C LEU A 288 -3.98 8.91 11.37
N PRO A 289 -5.30 8.86 11.05
CA PRO A 289 -6.22 7.92 11.69
C PRO A 289 -5.75 6.47 11.56
N SER A 290 -6.20 5.61 12.47
CA SER A 290 -5.86 4.20 12.41
C SER A 290 -6.46 3.52 11.18
N THR A 291 -5.68 2.66 10.53
CA THR A 291 -6.21 1.77 9.47
C THR A 291 -6.84 0.51 10.08
N ARG A 292 -7.60 -0.25 9.28
CA ARG A 292 -8.12 -1.56 9.69
C ARG A 292 -6.98 -2.54 9.98
N ALA A 293 -5.89 -2.48 9.20
CA ALA A 293 -4.70 -3.29 9.44
C ALA A 293 -4.05 -2.92 10.78
N GLN A 294 -3.91 -1.62 11.07
CA GLN A 294 -3.39 -1.14 12.35
C GLN A 294 -4.23 -1.62 13.53
N ASN A 295 -5.56 -1.46 13.44
CA ASN A 295 -6.48 -1.94 14.47
C ASN A 295 -6.37 -3.46 14.65
N TYR A 296 -6.27 -4.23 13.56
CA TYR A 296 -6.07 -5.68 13.63
C TYR A 296 -4.75 -6.07 14.31
N PHE A 297 -3.63 -5.46 13.92
CA PHE A 297 -2.33 -5.78 14.51
C PHE A 297 -2.25 -5.40 15.99
N GLN A 298 -2.96 -4.34 16.40
CA GLN A 298 -3.08 -3.98 17.80
C GLN A 298 -3.85 -5.04 18.60
N THR A 299 -4.94 -5.62 18.06
CA THR A 299 -5.69 -6.68 18.79
C THR A 299 -4.89 -7.97 18.94
N VAL A 300 -4.00 -8.28 18.01
CA VAL A 300 -3.10 -9.45 18.09
C VAL A 300 -1.73 -9.15 18.71
N ASN A 301 -1.54 -7.95 19.27
CA ASN A 301 -0.30 -7.50 19.94
C ASN A 301 0.96 -7.59 19.06
N TYR A 302 0.81 -7.28 17.77
CA TYR A 302 1.93 -7.12 16.84
C TYR A 302 2.53 -5.72 16.96
N SER A 303 3.85 -5.62 16.74
CA SER A 303 4.52 -4.33 16.68
C SER A 303 4.23 -3.65 15.34
N ILE A 304 3.95 -2.36 15.38
CA ILE A 304 3.78 -1.51 14.21
C ILE A 304 4.94 -0.52 14.18
N PHE A 305 5.48 -0.29 13.00
CA PHE A 305 6.60 0.61 12.74
C PHE A 305 6.13 1.73 11.81
N GLU A 306 6.48 2.96 12.17
CA GLU A 306 6.02 4.19 11.54
C GLU A 306 7.22 5.04 11.11
N ARG A 307 7.11 5.72 9.97
CA ARG A 307 8.12 6.68 9.47
C ARG A 307 7.42 7.84 8.77
N ILE A 308 7.97 9.04 8.94
CA ILE A 308 7.62 10.27 8.21
C ILE A 308 8.88 10.89 7.63
#